data_AF-A0A3N0XJS4-F1
#
_entry.id   AF-A0A3N0XJS4-F1
#
_cell.length_a   1.000
_cell.length_b   1.000
_cell.length_c   1.000
_cell.angle_alpha   90.00
_cell.angle_beta   90.00
_cell.angle_gamma   90.00
#
_symmetry.space_group_name_H-M   'P 1'
#
loop_
_entity.id
_entity.type
_entity.pdbx_description
1 polymer ?
#
loop_
_entity_poly.entity_id
_entity_poly.type
_entity_poly.pdbx_seq_one_letter_code
_entity_poly.pdbx_strand_id
1 'polypeptide(L)'
;MTTRDVLLGAVHVFGLGIMHFYGNTINAEMNLQRSGGTAEDVDAFMKQPGNDTADAVLRKLDEQYQKYKYMELNLAQKKLRLKSQIPQIKQTLEILRHMQKKKDTTDPMETHFLLADNVYCKASVPPTDKVCLWLGANVMLEYDIDEAQALLEKNLATASRNLDSLEEDLDFLRDQFTTTEVSILKQWQI
;
A
#
# COMPACT_ATOMS: atom_id res chain seq x y z
N MET A 1 24.82 -26.18 10.54
CA MET A 1 23.53 -25.50 10.35
C MET A 1 23.57 -24.88 8.96
N THR A 2 22.80 -25.45 8.04
CA THR A 2 23.16 -25.56 6.62
C THR A 2 22.52 -24.43 5.82
N THR A 3 23.25 -23.94 4.82
CA THR A 3 23.08 -22.76 3.94
C THR A 3 21.76 -22.67 3.13
N ARG A 4 20.71 -23.42 3.48
CA ARG A 4 19.40 -23.40 2.79
C ARG A 4 18.46 -22.31 3.32
N ASP A 5 18.66 -21.81 4.53
CA ASP A 5 17.75 -20.81 5.14
C ASP A 5 18.02 -19.37 4.65
N VAL A 6 19.16 -19.11 4.01
CA VAL A 6 19.51 -17.79 3.47
C VAL A 6 18.84 -17.52 2.13
N LEU A 7 18.44 -18.56 1.39
CA LEU A 7 17.85 -18.42 0.05
C LEU A 7 16.32 -18.29 0.05
N LEU A 8 15.62 -18.76 1.09
CA LEU A 8 14.16 -18.60 1.16
C LEU A 8 13.73 -17.16 1.50
N GLY A 9 14.60 -16.40 2.18
CA GLY A 9 14.37 -14.97 2.45
C GLY A 9 14.64 -14.04 1.25
N ALA A 10 15.32 -14.53 0.20
CA ALA A 10 15.73 -13.71 -0.94
C ALA A 10 14.60 -13.44 -1.96
N VAL A 11 13.50 -14.22 -1.94
CA VAL A 11 12.43 -14.10 -2.94
C VAL A 11 11.37 -13.04 -2.57
N HIS A 12 11.31 -12.60 -1.31
CA HIS A 12 10.29 -11.63 -0.87
C HIS A 12 10.77 -10.16 -0.83
N VAL A 13 12.07 -9.91 -0.95
CA VAL A 13 12.69 -8.59 -0.69
C VAL A 13 12.89 -7.73 -1.94
N PHE A 14 12.75 -8.29 -3.15
CA PHE A 14 12.82 -7.49 -4.38
C PHE A 14 11.55 -6.64 -4.67
N GLY A 15 10.46 -6.83 -3.91
CA GLY A 15 9.17 -6.20 -4.21
C GLY A 15 8.91 -4.82 -3.60
N LEU A 16 9.54 -4.44 -2.49
CA LEU A 16 9.20 -3.18 -1.78
C LEU A 16 9.99 -1.96 -2.25
N GLY A 17 11.27 -2.12 -2.63
CA GLY A 17 12.11 -1.01 -3.10
C GLY A 17 11.69 -0.46 -4.47
N ILE A 18 11.22 -1.34 -5.35
CA ILE A 18 10.65 -0.95 -6.66
C ILE A 18 9.27 -0.28 -6.47
N MET A 19 8.46 -0.71 -5.50
CA MET A 19 7.13 -0.10 -5.27
C MET A 19 7.15 1.35 -4.78
N HIS A 20 8.18 1.77 -4.03
CA HIS A 20 8.29 3.17 -3.57
C HIS A 20 8.67 4.13 -4.71
N PHE A 21 9.51 3.68 -5.65
CA PHE A 21 9.88 4.48 -6.82
C PHE A 21 8.73 4.57 -7.83
N TYR A 22 8.04 3.46 -8.09
CA TYR A 22 6.85 3.45 -8.95
C TYR A 22 5.63 4.15 -8.31
N GLY A 23 5.51 4.14 -6.98
CA GLY A 23 4.43 4.82 -6.26
C GLY A 23 4.42 6.35 -6.44
N ASN A 24 5.60 6.98 -6.44
CA ASN A 24 5.73 8.43 -6.68
C ASN A 24 5.47 8.81 -8.15
N THR A 25 5.89 7.97 -9.10
CA THR A 25 5.61 8.20 -10.53
C THR A 25 4.13 8.04 -10.86
N ILE A 26 3.43 7.08 -10.23
CA ILE A 26 1.99 6.85 -10.43
C ILE A 26 1.14 7.98 -9.83
N ASN A 27 1.49 8.51 -8.66
CA ASN A 27 0.81 9.68 -8.09
C ASN A 27 1.03 10.93 -8.97
N ALA A 28 2.20 11.06 -9.60
CA ALA A 28 2.47 12.13 -10.56
C ALA A 28 1.65 11.96 -11.86
N GLU A 29 1.49 10.73 -12.37
CA GLU A 29 0.64 10.41 -13.54
C GLU A 29 -0.86 10.59 -13.26
N MET A 30 -1.35 10.16 -12.09
CA MET A 30 -2.73 10.42 -11.65
C MET A 30 -3.00 11.91 -11.48
N ASN A 31 -2.05 12.68 -10.94
CA ASN A 31 -2.19 14.14 -10.86
C ASN A 31 -2.15 14.82 -12.25
N LEU A 32 -1.37 14.27 -13.19
CA LEU A 32 -1.39 14.72 -14.59
C LEU A 32 -2.76 14.44 -15.25
N GLN A 33 -3.39 13.29 -14.95
CA GLN A 33 -4.74 12.95 -15.42
C GLN A 33 -5.86 13.66 -14.66
N ARG A 34 -5.66 14.08 -13.41
CA ARG A 34 -6.56 15.03 -12.71
C ARG A 34 -6.50 16.44 -13.32
N SER A 35 -5.37 16.82 -13.92
CA SER A 35 -5.17 18.09 -14.64
C SER A 35 -5.62 18.05 -16.10
N GLY A 36 -5.68 16.86 -16.72
CA GLY A 36 -6.24 16.66 -18.04
C GLY A 36 -7.74 16.44 -17.90
N GLY A 37 -8.54 17.36 -18.42
CA GLY A 37 -9.99 17.43 -18.18
C GLY A 37 -10.72 16.09 -18.19
N THR A 38 -11.73 16.01 -17.32
CA THR A 38 -12.72 14.95 -17.28
C THR A 38 -13.19 14.60 -18.70
N ALA A 39 -13.49 13.32 -18.94
CA ALA A 39 -14.17 12.85 -20.17
C ALA A 39 -15.59 13.44 -20.34
N GLU A 40 -15.93 14.51 -19.62
CA GLU A 40 -17.18 15.26 -19.75
C GLU A 40 -17.21 16.07 -21.05
N ASP A 41 -16.06 16.38 -21.66
CA ASP A 41 -15.99 17.16 -22.89
C ASP A 41 -15.52 16.33 -24.09
N VAL A 42 -16.23 15.22 -24.35
CA VAL A 42 -16.06 14.38 -25.55
C VAL A 42 -16.18 15.22 -26.82
N ASP A 43 -17.03 16.25 -26.82
CA ASP A 43 -17.19 17.21 -27.91
C ASP A 43 -15.95 18.11 -28.12
N ALA A 44 -15.28 18.54 -27.04
CA ALA A 44 -13.99 19.22 -27.16
C ALA A 44 -12.85 18.27 -27.55
N PHE A 45 -12.88 17.00 -27.12
CA PHE A 45 -11.91 15.99 -27.54
C PHE A 45 -12.04 15.67 -29.04
N MET A 46 -13.26 15.64 -29.58
CA MET A 46 -13.52 15.49 -31.02
C MET A 46 -13.04 16.69 -31.85
N LYS A 47 -12.93 17.89 -31.26
CA LYS A 47 -12.44 19.11 -31.92
C LYS A 47 -10.92 19.27 -31.92
N GLN A 48 -10.17 18.36 -31.30
CA GLN A 48 -8.70 18.42 -31.31
C GLN A 48 -8.13 18.03 -32.68
N PRO A 49 -7.15 18.78 -33.21
CA PRO A 49 -6.53 18.47 -34.50
C PRO A 49 -5.81 17.12 -34.41
N GLY A 50 -6.22 16.13 -35.21
CA GLY A 50 -5.70 14.75 -35.20
C GLY A 50 -6.67 13.66 -34.74
N ASN A 51 -7.94 13.98 -34.50
CA ASN A 51 -9.04 13.02 -34.28
C ASN A 51 -9.95 12.90 -35.52
N ASP A 52 -9.36 12.91 -36.72
CA ASP A 52 -10.09 13.07 -37.99
C ASP A 52 -10.87 11.82 -38.45
N THR A 53 -10.69 10.67 -37.78
CA THR A 53 -11.34 9.39 -38.12
C THR A 53 -11.84 8.65 -36.89
N ALA A 54 -13.02 8.02 -37.00
CA ALA A 54 -13.64 7.25 -35.91
C ALA A 54 -12.73 6.13 -35.38
N ASP A 55 -11.96 5.47 -36.25
CA ASP A 55 -10.96 4.44 -35.88
C ASP A 55 -9.85 4.98 -34.97
N ALA A 56 -9.37 6.20 -35.22
CA ALA A 56 -8.33 6.83 -34.40
C ALA A 56 -8.85 7.16 -32.99
N VAL A 57 -10.12 7.55 -32.89
CA VAL A 57 -10.80 7.84 -31.61
C VAL A 57 -11.04 6.55 -30.82
N LEU A 58 -11.55 5.49 -31.46
CA LEU A 58 -11.75 4.18 -30.84
C LEU A 58 -10.44 3.58 -30.31
N ARG A 59 -9.35 3.70 -31.06
CA ARG A 59 -8.04 3.22 -30.64
C ARG A 59 -7.48 4.00 -29.43
N LYS A 60 -7.66 5.32 -29.38
CA LYS A 60 -7.29 6.13 -28.20
C LYS A 60 -8.13 5.77 -26.97
N LEU A 61 -9.42 5.52 -27.15
CA LEU A 61 -10.32 5.11 -26.06
C LEU A 61 -9.94 3.73 -25.50
N ASP A 62 -9.60 2.76 -26.35
CA ASP A 62 -9.11 1.45 -25.90
C ASP A 62 -7.77 1.58 -25.16
N GLU A 63 -6.83 2.39 -25.68
CA GLU A 63 -5.57 2.68 -24.99
C GLU A 63 -5.77 3.31 -23.60
N GLN A 64 -6.73 4.22 -23.45
CA GLN A 64 -7.11 4.81 -22.16
C GLN A 64 -7.75 3.78 -21.23
N TYR A 65 -8.66 2.95 -21.75
CA TYR A 65 -9.31 1.89 -20.99
C TYR A 65 -8.29 0.88 -20.43
N GLN A 66 -7.33 0.42 -21.24
CA GLN A 66 -6.28 -0.49 -20.77
C GLN A 66 -5.42 0.14 -19.68
N LYS A 67 -5.11 1.44 -19.77
CA LYS A 67 -4.35 2.16 -18.73
C LYS A 67 -5.11 2.23 -17.41
N TYR A 68 -6.41 2.57 -17.44
CA TYR A 68 -7.24 2.59 -16.24
C TYR A 68 -7.34 1.22 -15.59
N LYS A 69 -7.46 0.16 -16.39
CA LYS A 69 -7.51 -1.23 -15.90
C LYS A 69 -6.21 -1.66 -15.22
N TYR A 70 -5.07 -1.29 -15.80
CA TYR A 70 -3.78 -1.52 -15.18
C TYR A 70 -3.62 -0.74 -13.87
N MET A 71 -4.07 0.52 -13.84
CA MET A 71 -4.02 1.36 -12.65
C MET A 71 -4.90 0.80 -11.52
N GLU A 72 -6.13 0.40 -11.81
CA GLU A 72 -7.05 -0.22 -10.86
C GLU A 72 -6.44 -1.46 -10.21
N LEU A 73 -5.87 -2.37 -11.01
CA LEU A 73 -5.21 -3.58 -10.50
C LEU A 73 -4.11 -3.24 -9.48
N ASN A 74 -3.28 -2.26 -9.79
CA ASN A 74 -2.17 -1.84 -8.92
C ASN A 74 -2.68 -1.20 -7.62
N LEU A 75 -3.68 -0.32 -7.69
CA LEU A 75 -4.26 0.32 -6.51
C LEU A 75 -4.99 -0.71 -5.63
N ALA A 76 -5.71 -1.66 -6.25
CA ALA A 76 -6.37 -2.76 -5.54
C ALA A 76 -5.35 -3.64 -4.77
N GLN A 77 -4.22 -3.99 -5.40
CA GLN A 77 -3.14 -4.73 -4.73
C GLN A 77 -2.52 -3.94 -3.56
N LYS A 78 -2.27 -2.64 -3.75
CA LYS A 78 -1.77 -1.77 -2.67
C LYS A 78 -2.76 -1.69 -1.50
N LYS A 79 -4.06 -1.57 -1.80
CA LYS A 79 -5.15 -1.56 -0.81
C LYS A 79 -5.17 -2.86 0.01
N LEU A 80 -5.06 -4.02 -0.64
CA LEU A 80 -5.00 -5.32 0.04
C LEU A 80 -3.82 -5.39 1.02
N ARG A 81 -2.63 -4.95 0.58
CA ARG A 81 -1.45 -4.92 1.46
C ARG A 81 -1.67 -4.02 2.67
N LEU A 82 -2.14 -2.79 2.48
CA LEU A 82 -2.41 -1.88 3.60
C LEU A 82 -3.46 -2.43 4.56
N LYS A 83 -4.54 -3.05 4.05
CA LYS A 83 -5.56 -3.72 4.88
C LYS A 83 -4.99 -4.86 5.73
N SER A 84 -3.96 -5.55 5.25
CA SER A 84 -3.27 -6.59 6.03
C SER A 84 -2.26 -6.01 7.04
N GLN A 85 -1.62 -4.87 6.73
CA GLN A 85 -0.58 -4.27 7.56
C GLN A 85 -1.14 -3.48 8.76
N ILE A 86 -2.24 -2.74 8.57
CA ILE A 86 -2.87 -1.94 9.63
C ILE A 86 -3.17 -2.76 10.90
N PRO A 87 -3.82 -3.95 10.84
CA PRO A 87 -4.08 -4.74 12.04
C PRO A 87 -2.79 -5.26 12.69
N GLN A 88 -1.75 -5.58 11.90
CA GLN A 88 -0.45 -5.97 12.44
C GLN A 88 0.19 -4.83 13.24
N ILE A 89 0.21 -3.61 12.70
CA ILE A 89 0.74 -2.42 13.40
C ILE A 89 -0.03 -2.15 14.70
N LYS A 90 -1.37 -2.27 14.66
CA LYS A 90 -2.22 -2.14 15.86
C LYS A 90 -1.88 -3.18 16.92
N GLN A 91 -1.69 -4.43 16.52
CA GLN A 91 -1.31 -5.49 17.45
C GLN A 91 0.07 -5.24 18.07
N THR A 92 1.04 -4.77 17.29
CA THR A 92 2.36 -4.39 17.81
C THR A 92 2.27 -3.24 18.82
N LEU A 93 1.42 -2.23 18.58
CA LEU A 93 1.17 -1.15 19.53
C LEU A 93 0.58 -1.65 20.85
N GLU A 94 -0.37 -2.59 20.80
CA GLU A 94 -0.94 -3.19 22.01
C GLU A 94 0.11 -3.99 22.81
N ILE A 95 1.01 -4.68 22.13
CA ILE A 95 2.14 -5.37 22.78
C ILE A 95 3.06 -4.37 23.46
N LEU A 96 3.42 -3.26 22.78
CA LEU A 96 4.27 -2.23 23.37
C LEU A 96 3.62 -1.58 24.60
N ARG A 97 2.32 -1.27 24.54
CA ARG A 97 1.57 -0.76 25.71
C ARG A 97 1.57 -1.76 26.87
N HIS A 98 1.46 -3.06 26.58
CA HIS A 98 1.56 -4.10 27.60
C HIS A 98 2.96 -4.16 28.23
N MET A 99 4.01 -4.06 27.41
CA MET A 99 5.40 -4.00 27.87
C MET A 99 5.67 -2.75 28.71
N GLN A 100 5.17 -1.59 28.27
CA GLN A 100 5.29 -0.32 28.99
C GLN A 100 4.63 -0.39 30.37
N LYS A 101 3.43 -0.97 30.48
CA LYS A 101 2.75 -1.13 31.77
C LYS A 101 3.50 -2.07 32.72
N LYS A 102 4.19 -3.07 32.20
CA LYS A 102 4.98 -4.02 32.98
C LYS A 102 6.36 -3.50 33.34
N LYS A 103 6.84 -2.43 32.70
CA LYS A 103 8.13 -1.78 33.01
C LYS A 103 8.21 -1.33 34.48
N ASP A 104 7.10 -0.83 35.03
CA ASP A 104 7.02 -0.37 36.42
C ASP A 104 6.83 -1.51 37.43
N THR A 105 6.69 -2.76 36.95
CA THR A 105 6.49 -3.95 37.79
C THR A 105 7.79 -4.75 37.84
N THR A 106 8.20 -5.21 39.02
CA THR A 106 9.42 -6.03 39.18
C THR A 106 9.20 -7.49 38.72
N ASP A 107 7.98 -7.86 38.35
CA ASP A 107 7.61 -9.22 38.00
C ASP A 107 8.05 -9.58 36.58
N PRO A 108 8.78 -10.70 36.39
CA PRO A 108 9.15 -11.19 35.07
C PRO A 108 7.92 -11.49 34.20
N MET A 109 7.96 -11.11 32.92
CA MET A 109 6.92 -11.48 31.97
C MET A 109 7.23 -12.86 31.39
N GLU A 110 6.44 -13.86 31.77
CA GLU A 110 6.42 -15.16 31.09
C GLU A 110 5.77 -15.00 29.71
N THR A 111 6.52 -15.32 28.66
CA THR A 111 6.04 -15.27 27.27
C THR A 111 6.48 -16.52 26.50
N HIS A 112 5.75 -16.83 25.43
CA HIS A 112 6.09 -17.92 24.51
C HIS A 112 6.75 -17.32 23.27
N PHE A 113 8.07 -17.48 23.16
CA PHE A 113 8.84 -17.00 22.03
C PHE A 113 8.76 -17.98 20.86
N LEU A 114 8.46 -17.47 19.67
CA LEU A 114 8.41 -18.28 18.45
C LEU A 114 9.84 -18.55 17.95
N LEU A 115 10.25 -19.82 17.90
CA LEU A 115 11.55 -20.24 17.36
C LEU A 115 11.46 -20.65 15.88
N ALA A 116 10.38 -21.34 15.53
CA ALA A 116 10.05 -21.80 14.18
C ALA A 116 8.53 -21.98 14.08
N ASP A 117 8.03 -22.28 12.88
CA ASP A 117 6.61 -22.54 12.66
C ASP A 117 6.11 -23.65 13.59
N ASN A 118 5.14 -23.32 14.45
CA ASN A 118 4.57 -24.19 15.50
C ASN A 118 5.55 -24.61 16.62
N VAL A 119 6.74 -24.01 16.72
CA VAL A 119 7.71 -24.28 17.80
C VAL A 119 7.84 -23.05 18.69
N TYR A 120 7.38 -23.20 19.93
CA TYR A 120 7.38 -22.14 20.94
C TYR A 120 8.27 -22.51 22.12
N CYS A 121 9.06 -21.55 22.59
CA CYS A 121 9.86 -21.67 23.80
C CYS A 121 9.28 -20.80 24.91
N LYS A 122 9.16 -21.35 26.12
CA LYS A 122 8.77 -20.56 27.29
C LYS A 122 9.99 -19.74 27.75
N ALA A 123 9.84 -18.42 27.77
CA ALA A 123 10.89 -17.49 28.15
C ALA A 123 10.37 -16.51 29.21
N SER A 124 11.23 -16.23 30.20
CA SER A 124 10.98 -15.20 31.21
C SER A 124 11.71 -13.93 30.78
N VAL A 125 10.96 -12.88 30.47
CA VAL A 125 11.51 -11.60 29.99
C VAL A 125 11.53 -10.62 31.16
N PRO A 126 12.71 -10.13 31.59
CA PRO A 126 12.80 -9.09 32.60
C PRO A 126 12.26 -7.75 32.06
N PRO A 127 11.78 -6.85 32.93
CA PRO A 127 11.40 -5.49 32.54
C PRO A 127 12.54 -4.84 31.73
N THR A 128 12.22 -4.42 30.51
CA THR A 128 13.21 -3.89 29.55
C THR A 128 12.68 -2.57 29.00
N ASP A 129 13.60 -1.62 28.76
CA ASP A 129 13.26 -0.26 28.31
C ASP A 129 13.31 -0.08 26.79
N LYS A 130 13.92 -1.05 26.10
CA LYS A 130 14.30 -0.99 24.69
C LYS A 130 13.67 -2.13 23.90
N VAL A 131 13.34 -1.84 22.65
CA VAL A 131 12.75 -2.79 21.70
C VAL A 131 13.46 -2.69 20.36
N CYS A 132 13.61 -3.82 19.68
CA CYS A 132 14.20 -3.88 18.34
C CYS A 132 13.09 -3.88 17.28
N LEU A 133 13.09 -2.89 16.40
CA LEU A 133 12.15 -2.76 15.30
C LEU A 133 12.83 -3.04 13.96
N TRP A 134 12.15 -3.79 13.10
CA TRP A 134 12.59 -4.01 11.72
C TRP A 134 12.02 -2.94 10.81
N LEU A 135 12.89 -2.13 10.21
CA LEU A 135 12.50 -1.01 9.33
C LEU A 135 12.46 -1.42 7.85
N GLY A 136 12.86 -2.65 7.54
CA GLY A 136 13.03 -3.13 6.17
C GLY A 136 14.47 -2.97 5.67
N ALA A 137 14.71 -3.39 4.42
CA ALA A 137 16.02 -3.33 3.77
C ALA A 137 17.17 -3.96 4.57
N ASN A 138 16.89 -5.03 5.33
CA ASN A 138 17.84 -5.70 6.22
C ASN A 138 18.34 -4.83 7.39
N VAL A 139 17.58 -3.81 7.78
CA VAL A 139 17.91 -2.91 8.87
C VAL A 139 16.99 -3.14 10.07
N MET A 140 17.62 -3.42 11.20
CA MET A 140 17.00 -3.45 12.53
C MET A 140 17.59 -2.33 13.36
N LEU A 141 16.74 -1.58 14.06
CA LEU A 141 17.17 -0.52 14.96
C LEU A 141 16.51 -0.70 16.33
N GLU A 142 17.30 -0.41 17.35
CA GLU A 142 16.86 -0.40 18.74
C GLU A 142 16.27 0.98 19.06
N TYR A 143 15.10 0.97 19.67
CA TYR A 143 14.37 2.16 20.10
C TYR A 143 13.93 2.00 21.54
N ASP A 144 13.80 3.12 22.25
CA ASP A 144 13.09 3.12 23.52
C ASP A 144 11.60 2.85 23.28
N ILE A 145 10.91 2.26 24.28
CA ILE A 145 9.48 1.91 24.15
C ILE A 145 8.63 3.11 23.73
N ASP A 146 8.91 4.29 24.27
CA ASP A 146 8.16 5.51 23.97
C ASP A 146 8.39 6.00 22.53
N GLU A 147 9.63 5.92 22.04
CA GLU A 147 9.98 6.27 20.66
C GLU A 147 9.39 5.27 19.66
N ALA A 148 9.45 3.98 19.98
CA ALA A 148 8.84 2.91 19.19
C ALA A 148 7.33 3.09 19.07
N GLN A 149 6.64 3.46 20.16
CA GLN A 149 5.22 3.74 20.15
C GLN A 149 4.90 4.95 19.26
N ALA A 150 5.61 6.07 19.43
CA ALA A 150 5.40 7.27 18.62
C ALA A 150 5.65 6.99 17.12
N LEU A 151 6.67 6.20 16.79
CA LEU A 151 6.97 5.79 15.42
C LEU A 151 5.85 4.94 14.82
N LEU A 152 5.36 3.95 15.55
CA LEU A 152 4.29 3.07 15.09
C LEU A 152 2.93 3.80 14.99
N GLU A 153 2.63 4.73 15.90
CA GLU A 153 1.43 5.59 15.81
C GLU A 153 1.49 6.50 14.58
N LYS A 154 2.67 7.09 14.29
CA LYS A 154 2.89 7.85 13.06
C LYS A 154 2.71 6.97 11.81
N ASN A 155 3.29 5.77 11.81
CA ASN A 155 3.16 4.82 10.71
C ASN A 155 1.70 4.38 10.50
N LEU A 156 0.96 4.15 11.59
CA LEU A 156 -0.47 3.83 11.53
C LEU A 156 -1.25 4.98 10.91
N ALA A 157 -1.04 6.22 11.37
CA ALA A 157 -1.71 7.38 10.81
C ALA A 157 -1.42 7.57 9.32
N THR A 158 -0.18 7.39 8.89
CA THR A 158 0.20 7.43 7.47
C THR A 158 -0.44 6.28 6.68
N ALA A 159 -0.42 5.05 7.20
CA ALA A 159 -1.02 3.89 6.53
C ALA A 159 -2.54 4.03 6.40
N SER A 160 -3.23 4.56 7.42
CA SER A 160 -4.67 4.85 7.37
C SER A 160 -4.99 5.95 6.36
N ARG A 161 -4.28 7.08 6.38
CA ARG A 161 -4.48 8.14 5.38
C ARG A 161 -4.23 7.65 3.96
N ASN A 162 -3.17 6.86 3.75
CA ASN A 162 -2.89 6.27 2.44
C ASN A 162 -4.00 5.31 2.00
N LEU A 163 -4.59 4.54 2.93
CA LEU A 163 -5.73 3.70 2.63
C LEU A 163 -6.92 4.54 2.18
N ASP A 164 -7.27 5.59 2.92
CA ASP A 164 -8.40 6.47 2.60
C ASP A 164 -8.22 7.11 1.20
N SER A 165 -7.04 7.69 0.92
CA SER A 165 -6.75 8.25 -0.40
C SER A 165 -6.80 7.19 -1.52
N LEU A 166 -6.36 5.96 -1.25
CA LEU A 166 -6.46 4.85 -2.21
C LEU A 166 -7.91 4.44 -2.47
N GLU A 167 -8.80 4.55 -1.47
CA GLU A 167 -10.23 4.28 -1.67
C GLU A 167 -10.87 5.37 -2.53
N GLU A 168 -10.56 6.64 -2.28
CA GLU A 168 -11.00 7.77 -3.11
C GLU A 168 -10.52 7.65 -4.57
N ASP A 169 -9.25 7.31 -4.79
CA ASP A 169 -8.70 7.14 -6.14
C ASP A 169 -9.32 5.94 -6.88
N LEU A 170 -9.66 4.85 -6.17
CA LEU A 170 -10.37 3.70 -6.75
C LEU A 170 -11.81 4.04 -7.12
N ASP A 171 -12.51 4.81 -6.30
CA ASP A 171 -13.87 5.25 -6.61
C ASP A 171 -13.87 6.24 -7.78
N PHE A 172 -12.89 7.16 -7.85
CA PHE A 172 -12.69 8.01 -9.02
C PHE A 172 -12.46 7.21 -10.30
N LEU A 173 -11.61 6.17 -10.26
CA LEU A 173 -11.38 5.31 -11.43
C LEU A 173 -12.66 4.59 -11.89
N ARG A 174 -13.50 4.12 -10.96
CA ARG A 174 -14.79 3.48 -11.28
C ARG A 174 -15.74 4.44 -12.00
N ASP A 175 -15.80 5.70 -11.57
CA ASP A 175 -16.59 6.72 -12.24
C ASP A 175 -16.05 7.00 -13.65
N GLN A 176 -14.73 7.08 -13.82
CA GLN A 176 -14.11 7.24 -15.15
C GLN A 176 -14.38 6.06 -16.07
N PHE A 177 -14.38 4.82 -15.57
CA PHE A 177 -14.77 3.64 -16.35
C PHE A 177 -16.19 3.77 -16.88
N THR A 178 -17.14 4.09 -16.00
CA THR A 178 -18.56 4.24 -16.37
C THR A 178 -18.74 5.33 -17.42
N THR A 179 -18.10 6.49 -17.25
CA THR A 179 -18.17 7.59 -18.24
C THR A 179 -17.54 7.21 -19.58
N THR A 180 -16.42 6.47 -19.56
CA THR A 180 -15.76 6.00 -20.80
C THR A 180 -16.63 4.98 -21.53
N GLU A 181 -17.21 4.02 -20.82
CA GLU A 181 -18.12 3.02 -21.39
C GLU A 181 -19.35 3.68 -22.03
N VAL A 182 -19.98 4.64 -21.33
CA VAL A 182 -21.13 5.39 -21.87
C VAL A 182 -20.73 6.18 -23.12
N SER A 183 -19.55 6.79 -23.15
CA SER A 183 -19.06 7.55 -24.31
C SER A 183 -18.82 6.64 -25.52
N ILE A 184 -18.20 5.48 -25.31
CA ILE A 184 -18.00 4.47 -26.36
C ILE A 184 -19.36 3.98 -26.89
N LEU A 185 -20.31 3.62 -26.01
CA LEU A 185 -21.64 3.15 -26.40
C LEU A 185 -22.42 4.17 -27.22
N LYS A 186 -22.34 5.47 -26.88
CA LYS A 186 -22.96 6.56 -27.65
C LYS A 186 -22.40 6.65 -29.06
N GLN A 187 -21.11 6.38 -29.27
CA GLN A 187 -20.46 6.38 -30.58
C GLN A 187 -20.88 5.20 -31.46
N TRP A 188 -21.17 4.03 -30.88
CA TRP A 188 -21.66 2.87 -31.63
C TRP A 188 -23.13 2.96 -32.07
N GLN A 189 -23.88 3.94 -31.55
CA GLN A 189 -25.32 4.08 -31.78
C GLN A 189 -25.67 5.10 -32.88
N ILE A 190 -24.66 5.61 -33.60
CA ILE A 190 -24.75 6.54 -34.74
C ILE A 190 -24.27 5.80 -35.99
#